data_AF-A0A814I368-F1
#
_entry.id   AF-A0A814I368-F1
#
_cell.length_a   1.000
_cell.length_b   1.000
_cell.length_c   1.000
_cell.angle_alpha   90.00
_cell.angle_beta   90.00
_cell.angle_gamma   90.00
#
_symmetry.space_group_name_H-M   'P 1'
#
loop_
_entity.id
_entity.type
_entity.pdbx_description
1 polymer ?
#
loop_
_entity_poly.entity_id
_entity_poly.type
_entity_poly.pdbx_seq_one_letter_code
_entity_poly.pdbx_strand_id
1 'polypeptide(L)'
;MANSDIFACLNKCQTNYYCSYVEINSTNCNMFSENVVRNLLPSNNNKIYQRIDKVIQFDDCSNENYYISLEKLLCVPCPPQLKKKSEFPFSCFNKFLAQTNFSKAKSDCEQAGGYIPKPKSETERQLFFKLFKSINIWIDSRISQLGQEFKWNDGSKVEGFGNKEPNNNNKQSPLEENVLILSNGFFFDVPDTSLHYGVCQYD
;
A
#
# COMPACT_ATOMS: atom_id res chain seq x y z
N MET A 1 -37.39 -15.52 9.30
CA MET A 1 -36.94 -15.58 7.90
C MET A 1 -35.48 -15.19 7.91
N ALA A 2 -34.58 -16.04 7.44
CA ALA A 2 -33.14 -15.79 7.57
C ALA A 2 -32.68 -14.74 6.54
N ASN A 3 -31.83 -13.79 6.97
CA ASN A 3 -31.06 -13.00 6.04
C ASN A 3 -30.16 -13.95 5.22
N SER A 4 -30.24 -13.87 3.90
CA SER A 4 -29.23 -14.46 3.03
C SER A 4 -28.01 -13.53 3.01
N ASP A 5 -26.95 -13.90 3.71
CA ASP A 5 -25.69 -13.15 3.67
C ASP A 5 -25.15 -13.09 2.23
N ILE A 6 -24.91 -11.88 1.73
CA ILE A 6 -24.44 -11.65 0.36
C ILE A 6 -22.90 -11.55 0.37
N PHE A 7 -22.24 -12.46 -0.32
CA PHE A 7 -20.79 -12.44 -0.54
C PHE A 7 -20.49 -12.13 -2.01
N ALA A 8 -19.87 -10.97 -2.28
CA ALA A 8 -19.52 -10.56 -3.63
C ALA A 8 -18.13 -11.08 -4.04
N CYS A 9 -18.07 -11.95 -5.05
CA CYS A 9 -16.82 -12.31 -5.71
C CYS A 9 -16.51 -11.30 -6.82
N LEU A 10 -15.55 -10.41 -6.61
CA LEU A 10 -15.06 -9.50 -7.66
C LEU A 10 -14.31 -10.34 -8.71
N ASN A 11 -14.85 -10.42 -9.92
CA ASN A 11 -14.44 -11.41 -10.93
C ASN A 11 -13.28 -10.92 -11.83
N LYS A 12 -12.52 -11.87 -12.39
CA LYS A 12 -11.38 -11.74 -13.33
C LYS A 12 -10.10 -11.07 -12.77
N CYS A 13 -9.29 -11.89 -12.09
CA CYS A 13 -7.84 -11.71 -12.10
C CYS A 13 -7.30 -12.04 -13.52
N GLN A 14 -6.89 -11.05 -14.32
CA GLN A 14 -6.35 -11.33 -15.67
C GLN A 14 -4.87 -11.72 -15.70
N THR A 15 -4.07 -11.42 -14.67
CA THR A 15 -2.62 -11.75 -14.63
C THR A 15 -2.07 -11.93 -13.21
N ASN A 16 -2.05 -13.18 -12.73
CA ASN A 16 -1.09 -13.82 -11.79
C ASN A 16 -0.31 -13.01 -10.72
N TYR A 17 -0.88 -12.00 -10.05
CA TYR A 17 -0.15 -11.30 -8.96
C TYR A 17 -0.89 -11.09 -7.64
N TYR A 18 -2.21 -11.32 -7.52
CA TYR A 18 -2.93 -11.14 -6.24
C TYR A 18 -4.03 -12.19 -6.05
N CYS A 19 -3.88 -13.13 -5.11
CA CYS A 19 -4.92 -14.07 -4.63
C CYS A 19 -4.47 -14.80 -3.33
N SER A 20 -5.08 -14.49 -2.19
CA SER A 20 -5.04 -15.26 -0.93
C SER A 20 -6.13 -16.36 -0.97
N TYR A 21 -5.83 -17.68 -0.78
CA TYR A 21 -6.64 -18.86 -1.28
C TYR A 21 -7.09 -20.03 -0.28
N VAL A 22 -8.38 -20.25 0.12
CA VAL A 22 -9.14 -21.42 0.77
C VAL A 22 -10.60 -21.55 0.22
N GLU A 23 -11.47 -22.37 0.82
CA GLU A 23 -12.57 -23.03 0.15
C GLU A 23 -13.86 -23.12 0.99
N ILE A 24 -15.01 -22.85 0.35
CA ILE A 24 -16.36 -23.13 0.89
C ILE A 24 -17.14 -23.86 -0.22
N ASN A 25 -17.72 -25.03 0.08
CA ASN A 25 -18.49 -25.85 -0.87
C ASN A 25 -17.77 -26.03 -2.23
N SER A 26 -16.52 -26.48 -2.18
CA SER A 26 -15.64 -26.69 -3.36
C SER A 26 -15.39 -25.44 -4.21
N THR A 27 -15.64 -24.24 -3.67
CA THR A 27 -15.48 -22.95 -4.35
C THR A 27 -14.48 -22.06 -3.61
N ASN A 28 -13.56 -21.45 -4.35
CA ASN A 28 -12.37 -20.76 -3.84
C ASN A 28 -12.46 -19.20 -4.04
N CYS A 29 -12.87 -18.36 -3.06
CA CYS A 29 -13.11 -16.88 -3.25
C CYS A 29 -12.20 -15.90 -2.42
N ASN A 30 -11.34 -15.08 -3.06
CA ASN A 30 -10.14 -14.40 -2.45
C ASN A 30 -10.37 -13.00 -1.82
N MET A 31 -9.45 -12.50 -0.96
CA MET A 31 -9.39 -11.06 -0.61
C MET A 31 -8.09 -10.46 -0.03
N PHE A 32 -7.93 -9.16 -0.33
CA PHE A 32 -7.28 -8.03 0.36
C PHE A 32 -6.12 -8.18 1.37
N SER A 33 -5.11 -7.33 1.09
CA SER A 33 -3.97 -6.94 1.93
C SER A 33 -3.09 -8.08 2.41
N GLU A 34 -1.87 -8.23 1.86
CA GLU A 34 -0.90 -9.20 2.40
C GLU A 34 -0.60 -8.92 3.89
N ASN A 35 -0.83 -7.70 4.40
CA ASN A 35 -0.64 -7.40 5.82
C ASN A 35 -1.66 -8.11 6.72
N VAL A 36 -2.86 -8.40 6.20
CA VAL A 36 -3.87 -9.24 6.87
C VAL A 36 -3.50 -10.72 6.71
N VAL A 37 -2.99 -11.13 5.54
CA VAL A 37 -2.53 -12.51 5.27
C VAL A 37 -1.40 -12.92 6.22
N ARG A 38 -0.30 -12.15 6.29
CA ARG A 38 0.93 -12.51 7.03
C ARG A 38 0.71 -12.65 8.53
N ASN A 39 -0.19 -11.85 9.11
CA ASN A 39 -0.42 -11.81 10.55
C ASN A 39 -1.55 -12.75 11.03
N LEU A 40 -2.32 -13.38 10.13
CA LEU A 40 -3.45 -14.25 10.50
C LEU A 40 -3.40 -15.67 9.93
N LEU A 41 -2.56 -15.97 8.93
CA LEU A 41 -2.56 -17.26 8.23
C LEU A 41 -1.15 -17.91 8.16
N PRO A 42 -0.84 -18.88 9.04
CA PRO A 42 0.49 -19.51 9.11
C PRO A 42 0.69 -20.68 8.12
N SER A 43 -0.13 -20.81 7.08
CA SER A 43 -0.05 -21.93 6.14
C SER A 43 -0.44 -21.56 4.71
N ASN A 44 0.15 -22.28 3.74
CA ASN A 44 -0.03 -22.12 2.30
C ASN A 44 -1.47 -22.45 1.80
N ASN A 45 -2.36 -22.71 2.76
CA ASN A 45 -3.75 -23.17 2.71
C ASN A 45 -4.85 -22.19 2.28
N ASN A 46 -4.71 -20.87 2.55
CA ASN A 46 -5.85 -20.10 3.11
C ASN A 46 -6.32 -18.74 2.52
N LYS A 47 -7.64 -18.50 2.64
CA LYS A 47 -8.42 -17.38 2.09
C LYS A 47 -8.82 -16.31 3.08
N ILE A 48 -9.30 -15.23 2.49
CA ILE A 48 -9.90 -14.10 3.19
C ILE A 48 -11.21 -13.74 2.47
N TYR A 49 -12.26 -13.48 3.25
CA TYR A 49 -13.60 -13.05 2.83
C TYR A 49 -14.02 -11.84 3.69
N GLN A 50 -14.70 -10.85 3.12
CA GLN A 50 -15.30 -9.71 3.84
C GLN A 50 -16.80 -9.87 3.71
N ARG A 51 -17.51 -9.75 4.84
CA ARG A 51 -18.95 -9.59 4.78
C ARG A 51 -19.23 -8.17 4.28
N ILE A 52 -19.75 -8.05 3.06
CA ILE A 52 -20.14 -6.77 2.50
C ILE A 52 -21.66 -6.67 2.62
N ASP A 53 -22.12 -6.02 3.69
CA ASP A 53 -23.55 -5.90 4.04
C ASP A 53 -24.36 -5.03 3.05
N LYS A 54 -23.74 -4.59 1.95
CA LYS A 54 -24.31 -3.74 0.90
C LYS A 54 -23.80 -4.19 -0.46
N VAL A 55 -24.68 -4.24 -1.46
CA VAL A 55 -24.29 -4.42 -2.86
C VAL A 55 -23.56 -3.14 -3.31
N ILE A 56 -22.27 -3.27 -3.66
CA ILE A 56 -21.49 -2.17 -4.23
C ILE A 56 -21.80 -2.12 -5.74
N GLN A 57 -22.39 -1.01 -6.19
CA GLN A 57 -22.51 -0.74 -7.63
C GLN A 57 -21.16 -0.22 -8.14
N PHE A 58 -20.49 -1.04 -8.95
CA PHE A 58 -19.18 -0.73 -9.54
C PHE A 58 -19.28 -0.12 -10.95
N ASP A 59 -20.49 0.16 -11.43
CA ASP A 59 -20.78 0.39 -12.85
C ASP A 59 -19.99 1.59 -13.43
N ASP A 60 -19.67 2.61 -12.61
CA ASP A 60 -18.85 3.77 -12.99
C ASP A 60 -17.34 3.62 -12.72
N CYS A 61 -16.91 2.61 -11.93
CA CYS A 61 -15.50 2.40 -11.57
C CYS A 61 -14.62 1.92 -12.75
N SER A 62 -15.17 1.76 -13.95
CA SER A 62 -14.39 1.44 -15.16
C SER A 62 -13.51 2.61 -15.62
N ASN A 63 -13.85 3.86 -15.26
CA ASN A 63 -13.13 5.05 -15.69
C ASN A 63 -11.84 5.29 -14.87
N GLU A 64 -10.76 5.72 -15.52
CA GLU A 64 -9.48 6.07 -14.87
C GLU A 64 -9.56 7.27 -13.90
N ASN A 65 -10.62 8.07 -13.96
CA ASN A 65 -10.87 9.20 -13.06
C ASN A 65 -11.48 8.80 -11.70
N TYR A 66 -11.77 7.51 -11.47
CA TYR A 66 -12.38 7.00 -10.23
C TYR A 66 -11.61 5.81 -9.67
N TYR A 67 -11.59 5.64 -8.36
CA TYR A 67 -11.02 4.47 -7.68
C TYR A 67 -12.04 3.81 -6.76
N ILE A 68 -11.80 2.55 -6.41
CA ILE A 68 -12.62 1.77 -5.48
C ILE A 68 -12.10 2.04 -4.06
N SER A 69 -12.83 2.82 -3.26
CA SER A 69 -12.51 3.02 -1.85
C SER A 69 -13.02 1.84 -1.02
N LEU A 70 -12.12 1.17 -0.31
CA LEU A 70 -12.43 0.00 0.52
C LEU A 70 -13.03 0.38 1.87
N GLU A 71 -12.70 1.57 2.38
CA GLU A 71 -13.30 2.13 3.59
C GLU A 71 -14.76 2.51 3.35
N LYS A 72 -15.02 3.21 2.24
CA LYS A 72 -16.35 3.76 1.91
C LYS A 72 -17.24 2.76 1.14
N LEU A 73 -16.67 1.68 0.64
CA LEU A 73 -17.32 0.63 -0.17
C LEU A 73 -18.04 1.21 -1.41
N LEU A 74 -17.42 2.19 -2.09
CA LEU A 74 -17.98 2.88 -3.26
C LEU A 74 -16.90 3.45 -4.19
N CYS A 75 -17.32 3.83 -5.41
CA CYS A 75 -16.48 4.52 -6.39
C CYS A 75 -16.27 5.99 -6.01
N VAL A 76 -15.04 6.39 -5.71
CA VAL A 76 -14.67 7.77 -5.36
C VAL A 76 -13.90 8.40 -6.52
N PRO A 77 -14.16 9.66 -6.91
CA PRO A 77 -13.35 10.34 -7.91
C PRO A 77 -11.91 10.53 -7.41
N CYS A 78 -10.93 10.34 -8.29
CA CYS A 78 -9.57 10.81 -8.06
C CYS A 78 -9.58 12.34 -7.83
N PRO A 79 -8.62 12.88 -7.04
CA PRO A 79 -8.37 14.32 -7.02
C PRO A 79 -8.13 14.86 -8.45
N PRO A 80 -8.48 16.14 -8.73
CA PRO A 80 -8.39 16.71 -10.07
C PRO A 80 -7.03 16.48 -10.73
N GLN A 81 -7.05 16.14 -12.01
CA GLN A 81 -5.87 15.81 -12.84
C GLN A 81 -5.15 14.49 -12.49
N LEU A 82 -5.50 13.83 -11.38
CA LEU A 82 -5.00 12.48 -11.08
C LEU A 82 -5.84 11.41 -11.76
N LYS A 83 -5.19 10.29 -12.09
CA LYS A 83 -5.80 9.12 -12.70
C LYS A 83 -5.35 7.89 -11.94
N LYS A 84 -6.29 6.98 -11.64
CA LYS A 84 -5.96 5.65 -11.12
C LYS A 84 -5.15 4.88 -12.17
N LYS A 85 -4.51 3.80 -11.75
CA LYS A 85 -3.85 2.86 -12.66
C LYS A 85 -4.71 1.63 -12.80
N SER A 86 -4.80 1.07 -14.01
CA SER A 86 -5.58 -0.15 -14.27
C SER A 86 -5.09 -1.34 -13.42
N GLU A 87 -3.79 -1.36 -13.15
CA GLU A 87 -3.08 -2.32 -12.32
C GLU A 87 -3.32 -2.10 -10.81
N PHE A 88 -3.92 -0.96 -10.43
CA PHE A 88 -4.25 -0.64 -9.04
C PHE A 88 -5.55 0.18 -8.94
N PRO A 89 -6.72 -0.48 -9.02
CA PRO A 89 -8.00 0.21 -9.07
C PRO A 89 -8.44 0.81 -7.72
N PHE A 90 -7.69 0.56 -6.64
CA PHE A 90 -8.04 0.92 -5.26
C PHE A 90 -7.46 2.25 -4.78
N SER A 91 -6.59 2.90 -5.57
CA SER A 91 -6.06 4.23 -5.22
C SER A 91 -5.72 5.06 -6.44
N CYS A 92 -5.72 6.38 -6.25
CA CYS A 92 -5.08 7.31 -7.17
C CYS A 92 -3.69 7.70 -6.64
N PHE A 93 -2.79 8.11 -7.54
CA PHE A 93 -1.44 8.52 -7.16
C PHE A 93 -1.06 9.86 -7.78
N ASN A 94 -0.39 10.71 -6.99
CA ASN A 94 0.33 11.88 -7.49
C ASN A 94 1.83 11.69 -7.23
N LYS A 95 2.70 11.94 -8.22
CA LYS A 95 4.15 11.98 -8.02
C LYS A 95 4.65 13.40 -8.17
N PHE A 96 5.47 13.86 -7.23
CA PHE A 96 6.08 15.19 -7.29
C PHE A 96 7.05 15.28 -8.46
N LEU A 97 7.12 16.46 -9.08
CA LEU A 97 8.03 16.74 -10.19
C LEU A 97 9.48 16.86 -9.73
N ALA A 98 9.69 17.44 -8.54
CA ALA A 98 10.99 17.59 -7.90
C ALA A 98 11.12 16.63 -6.69
N GLN A 99 12.36 16.33 -6.34
CA GLN A 99 12.68 15.67 -5.07
C GLN A 99 12.53 16.66 -3.91
N THR A 100 12.18 16.17 -2.74
CA THR A 100 12.01 16.97 -1.52
C THR A 100 12.33 16.11 -0.29
N ASN A 101 12.45 16.75 0.88
CA ASN A 101 12.66 16.04 2.15
C ASN A 101 11.37 15.37 2.65
N PHE A 102 11.48 14.41 3.57
CA PHE A 102 10.33 13.62 4.01
C PHE A 102 9.22 14.48 4.64
N SER A 103 9.61 15.44 5.49
CA SER A 103 8.67 16.32 6.20
C SER A 103 7.80 17.13 5.22
N LYS A 104 8.43 17.72 4.20
CA LYS A 104 7.73 18.46 3.15
C LYS A 104 6.88 17.54 2.27
N ALA A 105 7.40 16.37 1.89
CA ALA A 105 6.64 15.39 1.14
C ALA A 105 5.35 14.99 1.86
N LYS A 106 5.46 14.66 3.16
CA LYS A 106 4.35 14.26 4.01
C LYS A 106 3.32 15.38 4.17
N SER A 107 3.76 16.58 4.57
CA SER A 107 2.89 17.75 4.72
C SER A 107 2.14 18.10 3.44
N ASP A 108 2.78 17.98 2.27
CA ASP A 108 2.16 18.31 0.99
C ASP A 108 1.09 17.29 0.58
N CYS A 109 1.33 16.00 0.84
CA CYS A 109 0.32 14.97 0.62
C CYS A 109 -0.87 15.13 1.57
N GLU A 110 -0.61 15.36 2.86
CA GLU A 110 -1.65 15.55 3.89
C GLU A 110 -2.50 16.81 3.58
N GLN A 111 -1.87 17.91 3.17
CA GLN A 111 -2.58 19.12 2.75
C GLN A 111 -3.47 18.91 1.51
N ALA A 112 -3.06 18.01 0.61
CA ALA A 112 -3.84 17.63 -0.58
C ALA A 112 -4.94 16.59 -0.28
N GLY A 113 -5.09 16.12 0.97
CA GLY A 113 -6.06 15.09 1.35
C GLY A 113 -5.63 13.66 1.01
N GLY A 114 -4.34 13.43 0.79
CA GLY A 114 -3.72 12.12 0.60
C GLY A 114 -2.64 11.85 1.66
N TYR A 115 -1.82 10.83 1.44
CA TYR A 115 -0.74 10.47 2.37
C TYR A 115 0.45 9.83 1.64
N ILE A 116 1.62 9.78 2.29
CA ILE A 116 2.80 9.09 1.76
C ILE A 116 2.55 7.56 1.79
N PRO A 117 2.80 6.82 0.70
CA PRO A 117 2.38 5.43 0.56
C PRO A 117 2.97 4.47 1.60
N LYS A 118 2.23 3.38 1.84
CA LYS A 118 2.56 2.30 2.79
C LYS A 118 2.44 0.92 2.11
N PRO A 119 3.31 0.59 1.13
CA PRO A 119 3.26 -0.67 0.38
C PRO A 119 3.74 -1.84 1.25
N LYS A 120 2.86 -2.32 2.12
CA LYS A 120 3.11 -3.36 3.12
C LYS A 120 3.44 -4.70 2.48
N SER A 121 2.75 -5.00 1.38
CA SER A 121 2.93 -6.24 0.61
C SER A 121 4.15 -6.19 -0.32
N GLU A 122 4.71 -7.36 -0.62
CA GLU A 122 5.73 -7.45 -1.70
C GLU A 122 5.12 -7.04 -3.03
N THR A 123 3.88 -7.43 -3.28
CA THR A 123 3.24 -7.15 -4.56
C THR A 123 2.90 -5.66 -4.72
N GLU A 124 2.51 -4.92 -3.66
CA GLU A 124 2.45 -3.45 -3.70
C GLU A 124 3.84 -2.86 -3.97
N ARG A 125 4.91 -3.29 -3.27
CA ARG A 125 6.26 -2.76 -3.53
C ARG A 125 6.69 -2.94 -4.99
N GLN A 126 6.43 -4.11 -5.57
CA GLN A 126 6.71 -4.40 -6.99
C GLN A 126 5.82 -3.58 -7.95
N LEU A 127 4.57 -3.30 -7.57
CA LEU A 127 3.70 -2.40 -8.31
C LEU A 127 4.22 -0.96 -8.27
N PHE A 128 4.54 -0.42 -7.09
CA PHE A 128 5.12 0.93 -6.94
C PHE A 128 6.42 1.07 -7.73
N PHE A 129 7.30 0.06 -7.67
CA PHE A 129 8.51 -0.03 -8.49
C PHE A 129 8.23 0.09 -10.00
N LYS A 130 7.22 -0.63 -10.51
CA LYS A 130 6.77 -0.55 -11.92
C LYS A 130 6.16 0.81 -12.26
N LEU A 131 5.25 1.33 -11.42
CA LEU A 131 4.53 2.58 -11.65
C LEU A 131 5.46 3.80 -11.67
N PHE A 132 6.46 3.81 -10.78
CA PHE A 132 7.38 4.93 -10.61
C PHE A 132 8.76 4.71 -11.25
N LYS A 133 8.91 3.64 -12.05
CA LYS A 133 10.10 3.34 -12.88
C LYS A 133 11.42 3.39 -12.10
N SER A 134 11.49 2.61 -11.02
CA SER A 134 12.72 2.42 -10.23
C SER A 134 13.28 3.66 -9.51
N ILE A 135 12.55 4.78 -9.44
CA ILE A 135 12.99 5.95 -8.67
C ILE A 135 12.81 5.70 -7.16
N ASN A 136 13.67 6.32 -6.35
CA ASN A 136 13.51 6.33 -4.89
C ASN A 136 12.34 7.23 -4.49
N ILE A 137 11.36 6.66 -3.79
CA ILE A 137 10.18 7.37 -3.26
C ILE A 137 10.11 7.27 -1.74
N TRP A 138 9.55 8.29 -1.09
CA TRP A 138 9.29 8.28 0.35
C TRP A 138 8.20 7.27 0.76
N ILE A 139 8.33 6.71 1.96
CA ILE A 139 7.42 5.73 2.56
C ILE A 139 7.05 6.17 3.98
N ASP A 140 5.78 6.03 4.37
CA ASP A 140 5.28 6.51 5.68
C ASP A 140 5.61 5.52 6.81
N SER A 141 6.90 5.43 7.13
CA SER A 141 7.38 4.83 8.37
C SER A 141 8.64 5.58 8.83
N ARG A 142 8.68 5.86 10.13
CA ARG A 142 9.72 6.65 10.79
C ARG A 142 10.06 6.07 12.17
N ILE A 143 11.32 6.14 12.55
CA ILE A 143 11.80 5.94 13.92
C ILE A 143 12.33 7.25 14.51
N SER A 144 12.34 7.34 15.84
CA SER A 144 12.87 8.49 16.60
C SER A 144 14.01 8.11 17.53
N GLN A 145 14.28 6.82 17.73
CA GLN A 145 15.33 6.29 18.58
C GLN A 145 16.07 5.15 17.88
N LEU A 146 17.37 5.03 18.12
CA LEU A 146 18.17 3.91 17.62
C LEU A 146 17.67 2.60 18.24
N GLY A 147 17.59 1.55 17.42
CA GLY A 147 17.08 0.23 17.85
C GLY A 147 15.56 0.14 17.96
N GLN A 148 14.83 1.23 17.71
CA GLN A 148 13.39 1.18 17.47
C GLN A 148 13.14 0.45 16.14
N GLU A 149 12.13 -0.42 16.11
CA GLU A 149 11.67 -1.02 14.86
C GLU A 149 10.85 -0.02 14.04
N PHE A 150 11.09 0.02 12.72
CA PHE A 150 10.15 0.65 11.79
C PHE A 150 8.80 -0.09 11.80
N LYS A 151 7.73 0.67 12.01
CA LYS A 151 6.35 0.18 12.06
C LYS A 151 5.44 1.04 11.21
N TRP A 152 4.36 0.43 10.74
CA TRP A 152 3.24 1.10 10.10
C TRP A 152 2.31 1.73 11.15
N ASN A 153 1.44 2.64 10.73
CA ASN A 153 0.54 3.39 11.64
C ASN A 153 -0.49 2.49 12.36
N ASP A 154 -0.70 1.25 11.92
CA ASP A 154 -1.50 0.22 12.61
C ASP A 154 -0.67 -0.64 13.60
N GLY A 155 0.59 -0.28 13.86
CA GLY A 155 1.50 -0.97 14.77
C GLY A 155 2.18 -2.21 14.19
N SER A 156 1.80 -2.66 12.98
CA SER A 156 2.46 -3.79 12.32
C SER A 156 3.89 -3.43 11.88
N LYS A 157 4.80 -4.41 11.93
CA LYS A 157 6.23 -4.21 11.60
C LYS A 157 6.43 -4.01 10.09
N VAL A 158 7.42 -3.20 9.71
CA VAL A 158 7.85 -3.11 8.30
C VAL A 158 8.66 -4.35 7.92
N GLU A 159 8.36 -4.90 6.74
CA GLU A 159 9.06 -6.04 6.13
C GLU A 159 9.41 -5.72 4.67
N GLY A 160 10.34 -6.46 4.07
CA GLY A 160 10.80 -6.21 2.69
C GLY A 160 11.97 -5.23 2.59
N PHE A 161 12.82 -5.22 3.61
CA PHE A 161 14.08 -4.47 3.64
C PHE A 161 15.08 -4.96 2.59
N GLY A 162 15.94 -4.05 2.13
CA GLY A 162 17.10 -4.36 1.29
C GLY A 162 18.14 -5.22 2.01
N ASN A 163 19.13 -5.70 1.26
CA ASN A 163 20.22 -6.49 1.86
C ASN A 163 21.01 -5.64 2.87
N LYS A 164 21.06 -6.10 4.12
CA LYS A 164 21.63 -5.44 5.32
C LYS A 164 20.81 -4.28 5.91
N GLU A 165 19.60 -4.04 5.42
CA GLU A 165 18.72 -2.98 5.95
C GLU A 165 17.78 -3.46 7.06
N PRO A 166 17.32 -2.57 7.98
CA PRO A 166 17.75 -1.18 8.12
C PRO A 166 19.13 -1.07 8.78
N ASN A 167 19.98 -0.18 8.29
CA ASN A 167 21.42 -0.18 8.59
C ASN A 167 21.93 1.05 9.37
N ASN A 168 21.17 2.15 9.46
CA ASN A 168 21.59 3.42 10.08
C ASN A 168 22.99 3.91 9.62
N ASN A 169 23.24 3.88 8.31
CA ASN A 169 24.50 4.20 7.65
C ASN A 169 25.72 3.48 8.27
N ASN A 170 25.51 2.23 8.68
CA ASN A 170 26.41 1.34 9.41
C ASN A 170 26.92 1.92 10.75
N LYS A 171 26.19 2.86 11.37
CA LYS A 171 26.55 3.53 12.63
C LYS A 171 25.75 2.98 13.81
N GLN A 172 26.46 2.78 14.92
CA GLN A 172 25.89 2.33 16.19
C GLN A 172 25.37 3.47 17.09
N SER A 173 25.59 4.74 16.71
CA SER A 173 25.03 5.97 17.29
C SER A 173 25.70 7.17 16.58
N PRO A 174 25.04 8.33 16.38
CA PRO A 174 23.62 8.61 16.64
C PRO A 174 22.69 7.94 15.62
N LEU A 175 21.39 8.18 15.75
CA LEU A 175 20.41 7.89 14.70
C LEU A 175 20.56 8.92 13.56
N GLU A 176 20.95 8.46 12.39
CA GLU A 176 21.09 9.26 11.16
C GLU A 176 20.01 8.89 10.13
N GLU A 177 19.69 7.61 9.99
CA GLU A 177 18.70 7.12 9.02
C GLU A 177 17.41 6.77 9.76
N ASN A 178 16.41 7.65 9.65
CA ASN A 178 15.24 7.64 10.53
C ASN A 178 13.92 7.46 9.77
N VAL A 179 13.92 7.48 8.44
CA VAL A 179 12.74 7.38 7.58
C VAL A 179 13.00 6.41 6.43
N LEU A 180 11.97 5.70 5.97
CA LEU A 180 12.09 4.78 4.85
C LEU A 180 11.89 5.40 3.47
N ILE A 181 12.65 4.90 2.50
CA ILE A 181 12.33 4.96 1.08
C ILE A 181 12.05 3.57 0.51
N LEU A 182 11.33 3.52 -0.59
CA LEU A 182 11.26 2.34 -1.47
C LEU A 182 12.23 2.57 -2.65
N SER A 183 13.16 1.65 -2.83
CA SER A 183 14.07 1.59 -3.97
C SER A 183 14.12 0.16 -4.52
N ASN A 184 13.97 -0.01 -5.84
CA ASN A 184 14.02 -1.32 -6.50
C ASN A 184 13.12 -2.42 -5.91
N GLY A 185 11.99 -2.04 -5.31
CA GLY A 185 11.05 -2.98 -4.66
C GLY A 185 11.38 -3.31 -3.19
N PHE A 186 12.44 -2.73 -2.62
CA PHE A 186 12.88 -2.95 -1.24
C PHE A 186 12.93 -1.66 -0.42
N PHE A 187 12.80 -1.78 0.90
CA PHE A 187 12.93 -0.66 1.82
C PHE A 187 14.37 -0.44 2.28
N PHE A 188 14.74 0.83 2.37
CA PHE A 188 16.01 1.33 2.90
C PHE A 188 15.68 2.47 3.87
N ASP A 189 16.30 2.49 5.04
CA ASP A 189 16.32 3.70 5.88
C ASP A 189 17.28 4.73 5.26
N VAL A 190 16.90 6.00 5.36
CA VAL A 190 17.70 7.16 4.96
C VAL A 190 17.44 8.32 5.92
N PRO A 191 18.30 9.36 5.93
CA PRO A 191 18.01 10.58 6.69
C PRO A 191 16.76 11.29 6.15
N ASP A 192 15.84 11.72 7.02
CA ASP A 192 14.64 12.49 6.66
C ASP A 192 14.91 13.80 5.90
N THR A 193 16.13 14.32 6.03
CA THR A 193 16.66 15.51 5.33
C THR A 193 17.14 15.24 3.90
N SER A 194 17.25 13.97 3.48
CA SER A 194 17.63 13.58 2.11
C SER A 194 16.61 14.08 1.08
N LEU A 195 16.95 14.02 -0.22
CA LEU A 195 16.04 14.43 -1.29
C LEU A 195 15.61 13.22 -2.13
N HIS A 196 14.34 12.84 -1.98
CA HIS A 196 13.71 11.76 -2.75
C HIS A 196 12.34 12.21 -3.29
N TYR A 197 11.75 11.42 -4.20
CA TYR A 197 10.48 11.81 -4.81
C TYR A 197 9.32 11.59 -3.82
N GLY A 198 8.52 12.64 -3.62
CA GLY A 198 7.22 12.49 -2.98
C GLY A 198 6.24 11.76 -3.89
N VAL A 199 5.51 10.80 -3.33
CA VAL A 199 4.31 10.21 -3.94
C VAL A 199 3.18 10.34 -2.93
N CYS A 200 2.03 10.83 -3.35
CA CYS A 200 0.81 10.81 -2.53
C CYS A 200 -0.12 9.72 -3.04
N GLN A 201 -0.68 8.95 -2.12
CA GLN A 201 -1.74 7.96 -2.32
C GLN A 201 -3.07 8.51 -1.78
N TYR A 202 -4.17 8.12 -2.43
CA TYR A 202 -5.55 8.49 -2.07
C TYR A 202 -6.44 7.25 -2.22
N ASP A 203 -7.12 6.81 -1.15
CA ASP A 203 -8.02 5.63 -1.09
C ASP A 203 -9.33 5.81 -0.26
#